data_AF-A0A6N7DAM2-F1
#
_entry.id   AF-A0A6N7DAM2-F1
#
_cell.length_a   1.000
_cell.length_b   1.000
_cell.length_c   1.000
_cell.angle_alpha   90.00
_cell.angle_beta   90.00
_cell.angle_gamma   90.00
#
_symmetry.space_group_name_H-M   'P 1'
#
loop_
_entity.id
_entity.type
_entity.pdbx_description
1 polymer ?
#
loop_
_entity_poly.entity_id
_entity_poly.type
_entity_poly.pdbx_seq_one_letter_code
_entity_poly.pdbx_strand_id
1 'polypeptide(L)' 'MSRLARSREELAAFLRARRERLAPAEVGLPSAGRRRTPGLRREEVAALAAWG' A
#
# COMPACT_ATOMS: atom_id res chain seq x y z
N MET A 1 -12.02 -24.34 8.32
CA MET A 1 -12.07 -22.86 8.13
C MET A 1 -10.81 -22.12 8.61
N SER A 2 -9.57 -22.60 8.38
CA SER A 2 -8.37 -21.88 8.90
C SER A 2 -7.25 -21.59 7.88
N ARG A 3 -7.30 -22.12 6.65
CA ARG A 3 -6.28 -21.84 5.63
C ARG A 3 -6.46 -20.47 4.96
N LEU A 4 -7.70 -20.11 4.65
CA LEU A 4 -8.05 -18.83 4.01
C LEU A 4 -7.78 -17.61 4.91
N ALA A 5 -7.91 -17.78 6.23
CA ALA A 5 -7.59 -16.73 7.19
C ALA A 5 -6.08 -16.45 7.23
N ARG A 6 -5.25 -17.51 7.33
CA ARG A 6 -3.79 -17.40 7.29
C ARG A 6 -3.30 -16.81 5.96
N SER A 7 -3.83 -17.26 4.82
CA SER A 7 -3.46 -16.69 3.52
C SER A 7 -3.86 -15.22 3.39
N ARG A 8 -4.97 -14.81 4.00
CA ARG A 8 -5.41 -13.40 4.00
C ARG A 8 -4.51 -12.53 4.88
N GLU A 9 -4.06 -13.03 6.02
CA GLU A 9 -3.11 -12.32 6.90
C GLU A 9 -1.74 -12.17 6.24
N GLU A 10 -1.21 -13.24 5.66
CA GLU A 10 0.05 -13.24 4.90
C GLU A 10 0.00 -12.28 3.72
N LEU A 11 -1.09 -12.31 2.95
CA LEU A 11 -1.32 -11.38 1.84
C LEU A 11 -1.41 -9.93 2.33
N ALA A 12 -2.14 -9.68 3.42
CA ALA A 12 -2.26 -8.34 3.98
C ALA A 12 -0.89 -7.80 4.46
N ALA A 13 -0.09 -8.64 5.11
CA ALA A 13 1.26 -8.30 5.54
C ALA A 13 2.17 -8.01 4.34
N PHE A 14 2.12 -8.84 3.30
CA PHE A 14 2.88 -8.64 2.07
C PHE A 14 2.53 -7.30 1.40
N LEU A 15 1.24 -7.04 1.17
CA LEU A 15 0.78 -5.79 0.55
C LEU A 15 1.16 -4.56 1.38
N ARG A 16 1.10 -4.67 2.72
CA ARG A 16 1.56 -3.62 3.64
C ARG A 16 3.06 -3.35 3.46
N ALA A 17 3.89 -4.39 3.49
CA ALA A 17 5.33 -4.23 3.35
C ALA A 17 5.72 -3.61 2.00
N ARG A 18 5.00 -3.92 0.92
CA ARG A 18 5.25 -3.35 -0.40
C ARG A 18 4.85 -1.86 -0.48
N ARG A 19 3.67 -1.48 0.01
CA ARG A 19 3.23 -0.07 -0.03
C ARG A 19 4.08 0.85 0.85
N GLU A 20 4.59 0.34 1.98
CA GLU A 20 5.40 1.13 2.91
C GLU A 20 6.81 1.41 2.40
N ARG A 21 7.31 0.61 1.45
CA ARG A 21 8.63 0.78 0.82
C ARG A 21 8.65 1.80 -0.33
N LEU A 22 7.50 2.16 -0.87
CA LEU A 22 7.39 3.13 -1.97
C LEU A 22 7.05 4.50 -1.42
N ALA A 23 7.90 5.49 -1.69
CA ALA A 23 7.58 6.88 -1.47
C ALA A 23 6.62 7.38 -2.56
N PRO A 24 5.70 8.30 -2.22
CA PRO A 24 4.79 8.92 -3.19
C PRO A 24 5.52 9.47 -4.43
N ALA A 25 6.69 10.10 -4.22
CA ALA A 25 7.46 10.71 -5.29
C ALA A 25 7.98 9.68 -6.31
N GLU A 26 8.24 8.43 -5.90
CA GLU A 26 8.73 7.36 -6.80
C GLU A 26 7.65 6.91 -7.80
N VAL A 27 6.39 7.22 -7.53
CA VAL A 27 5.23 6.90 -8.38
C VAL A 27 4.55 8.16 -8.93
N GLY A 28 5.25 9.30 -8.91
CA GLY A 28 4.74 10.56 -9.46
C GLY A 28 3.70 11.28 -8.60
N LEU A 29 3.53 10.86 -7.34
CA LEU A 29 2.60 11.49 -6.41
C LEU A 29 3.31 12.53 -5.52
N PRO A 30 2.63 13.64 -5.18
CA PRO A 30 3.20 14.66 -4.30
C PRO A 30 3.39 14.13 -2.87
N SER A 31 4.58 14.35 -2.31
CA SER A 31 4.86 14.08 -0.90
C SER A 31 4.54 15.32 -0.05
N ALA A 32 3.26 15.72 0.00
CA ALA A 32 2.84 16.90 0.74
C ALA A 32 2.46 16.59 2.21
N GLY A 33 2.97 17.38 3.15
CA GLY A 33 2.50 17.46 4.54
C GLY A 33 2.96 16.33 5.46
N ARG A 34 2.44 16.36 6.70
CA ARG A 34 2.77 15.36 7.74
C ARG A 34 2.03 14.05 7.47
N ARG A 35 2.76 12.98 7.19
CA ARG A 35 2.20 11.64 6.95
C ARG A 35 2.13 10.84 8.25
N ARG A 36 0.99 10.17 8.48
CA ARG A 36 0.81 9.20 9.58
C ARG A 36 1.18 7.77 9.16
N THR A 37 1.15 7.51 7.87
CA THR A 37 1.41 6.19 7.28
C THR A 37 2.72 6.25 6.50
N PRO A 38 3.66 5.32 6.70
CA PRO A 38 4.86 5.24 5.88
C PRO A 38 4.53 4.84 4.43
N GLY A 39 5.26 5.41 3.47
CA GLY A 39 5.09 5.15 2.04
C GLY A 39 3.72 5.53 1.48
N LEU A 40 3.17 4.66 0.62
CA LEU A 40 1.88 4.85 -0.04
C LEU A 40 0.70 4.51 0.87
N ARG A 41 -0.30 5.39 0.81
CA ARG A 41 -1.63 5.21 1.41
C ARG A 41 -2.48 4.28 0.56
N ARG A 42 -3.56 3.78 1.15
CA ARG A 42 -4.43 2.82 0.47
C ARG A 42 -5.13 3.46 -0.73
N GLU A 43 -5.58 4.70 -0.59
CA GLU A 43 -6.20 5.50 -1.65
C GLU A 43 -5.23 5.83 -2.79
N GLU A 44 -3.96 6.08 -2.47
CA GLU A 44 -2.90 6.35 -3.46
C GLU A 44 -2.64 5.09 -4.30
N VAL A 45 -2.53 3.92 -3.65
CA VAL A 45 -2.42 2.63 -4.36
C VAL A 45 -3.64 2.35 -5.22
N ALA A 46 -4.84 2.63 -4.70
CA ALA A 46 -6.08 2.43 -5.46
C ALA A 46 -6.14 3.34 -6.70
N ALA A 47 -5.72 4.61 -6.58
CA ALA A 47 -5.66 5.53 -7.71
C ALA A 47 -4.69 5.06 -8.80
N LEU A 48 -3.52 4.56 -8.41
CA LEU A 48 -2.53 3.99 -9.34
C LEU A 48 -3.04 2.72 -10.03
N ALA A 49 -3.74 1.86 -9.30
CA ALA A 49 -4.30 0.62 -9.84
C ALA A 49 -5.50 0.85 -10.76
N ALA A 50 -6.21 1.97 -10.60
CA ALA A 50 -7.35 2.35 -11.44
C ALA A 50 -6.94 2.84 -12.84
N TRP A 51 -5.64 2.98 -13.10
CA TRP A 51 -5.10 3.30 -14.43
C TRP A 51 -4.79 2.04 -15.28
N GLY A 52 -5.11 0.85 -14.75
CA GLY A 52 -5.03 -0.42 -15.47
C GLY A 52 -6.23 -0.66 -16.38
#